data_AF-A0A942V8X8-F1
#
_entry.id   AF-A0A942V8X8-F1
#
_cell.length_a   1.000
_cell.length_b   1.000
_cell.length_c   1.000
_cell.angle_alpha   90.00
_cell.angle_beta   90.00
_cell.angle_gamma   90.00
#
_symmetry.space_group_name_H-M   'P 1'
#
loop_
_entity.id
_entity.type
_entity.pdbx_description
1 polymer ?
#
loop_
_entity_poly.entity_id
_entity_poly.type
_entity_poly.pdbx_seq_one_letter_code
_entity_poly.pdbx_strand_id
1 'polypeptide(L)'
;MTNIICKKVSSMLSLYIDNKVTYQERAFIEDHLGNCDECYKKYLYLKSLIKNLKDSYKQVLELAKKKQQKVSFSIREHEKFMDNLSPYVDNELDSQECFEFRKYLMKSKMAQKELKNTYIMQKEMRNAFDRTKKKMNFDSSKYVINSIKNKKVIKLPESKILEMISNFHPKTAKIAILTGLVVFSAIEAKNLNLPVKIKEQQRILKHFDNSSIEEPVKNLYRNKYYSLKKFFETNP
;
A
#
# COMPACT_ATOMS: atom_id res chain seq x y z
N MET A 1 45.30 -52.01 24.98
CA MET A 1 45.97 -51.15 25.98
C MET A 1 45.93 -49.71 25.49
N THR A 2 45.20 -48.81 26.15
CA THR A 2 45.18 -47.39 25.76
C THR A 2 46.50 -46.73 26.18
N ASN A 3 47.41 -46.55 25.24
CA ASN A 3 48.66 -45.84 25.46
C ASN A 3 48.35 -44.39 25.88
N ILE A 4 48.95 -43.92 26.99
CA ILE A 4 48.76 -42.56 27.54
C ILE A 4 49.07 -41.51 26.48
N ILE A 5 50.02 -41.80 25.59
CA ILE A 5 50.42 -40.97 24.46
C ILE A 5 49.26 -40.80 23.47
N CYS A 6 48.52 -41.88 23.13
CA CYS A 6 47.38 -41.82 22.24
C CYS A 6 46.24 -40.95 22.79
N LYS A 7 46.02 -40.96 24.12
CA LYS A 7 45.04 -40.08 24.77
C LYS A 7 45.45 -38.61 24.66
N LYS A 8 46.73 -38.31 24.92
CA LYS A 8 47.30 -36.95 24.78
C LYS A 8 47.17 -36.44 23.34
N VAL A 9 47.58 -37.24 22.35
CA VAL A 9 47.45 -36.85 20.93
C VAL A 9 45.98 -36.67 20.56
N SER A 10 45.08 -37.57 20.96
CA SER A 10 43.64 -37.46 20.68
C SER A 10 43.04 -36.16 21.20
N SER A 11 43.44 -35.68 22.39
CA SER A 11 42.98 -34.37 22.91
C SER A 11 43.53 -33.17 22.14
N MET A 12 44.68 -33.32 21.48
CA MET A 12 45.34 -32.24 20.73
C MET A 12 44.97 -32.22 19.24
N LEU A 13 44.29 -33.26 18.72
CA LEU A 13 43.92 -33.34 17.30
C LEU A 13 43.04 -32.18 16.81
N SER A 14 42.10 -31.70 17.64
CA SER A 14 41.26 -30.55 17.30
C SER A 14 42.09 -29.27 17.12
N LEU A 15 43.01 -29.02 18.05
CA LEU A 15 43.94 -27.89 18.01
C LEU A 15 44.91 -28.00 16.82
N TYR A 16 45.38 -29.22 16.53
CA TYR A 16 46.25 -29.49 15.38
C TYR A 16 45.54 -29.19 14.05
N ILE A 17 44.29 -29.65 13.88
CA ILE A 17 43.51 -29.40 12.66
C ILE A 17 43.26 -27.90 12.46
N ASP A 18 43.07 -27.14 13.54
CA ASP A 18 42.91 -25.69 13.49
C ASP A 18 44.23 -24.91 13.44
N ASN A 19 45.39 -25.58 13.31
CA ASN A 19 46.73 -24.99 13.32
C ASN A 19 47.05 -24.17 14.59
N LYS A 20 46.47 -24.52 15.74
CA LYS A 20 46.64 -23.84 17.04
C LYS A 20 47.60 -24.55 17.99
N VAL A 21 48.50 -25.39 17.46
CA VAL A 21 49.55 -26.07 18.22
C VAL A 21 50.90 -25.42 17.96
N THR A 22 51.80 -25.50 18.94
CA THR A 22 53.18 -25.05 18.77
C THR A 22 53.96 -25.96 17.82
N TYR A 23 55.12 -25.50 17.34
CA TYR A 23 55.98 -26.29 16.46
C TYR A 23 56.42 -27.63 17.07
N GLN A 24 56.76 -27.63 18.36
CA GLN A 24 57.20 -28.84 19.08
C GLN A 24 56.06 -29.85 19.22
N GLU A 25 54.85 -29.39 19.55
CA GLU A 25 53.67 -30.24 19.67
C GLU A 25 53.24 -30.79 18.31
N ARG A 26 53.38 -30.00 17.24
CA ARG A 26 53.12 -30.45 15.87
C ARG A 26 54.04 -31.61 15.49
N ALA A 27 55.35 -31.47 15.68
CA ALA A 27 56.31 -32.53 15.36
C ALA A 27 56.01 -33.81 16.15
N PHE A 28 55.67 -33.69 17.43
CA PHE A 28 55.26 -34.82 18.27
C PHE A 28 53.98 -35.51 17.78
N ILE A 29 52.98 -34.73 17.38
CA ILE A 29 51.71 -35.26 16.85
C ILE A 29 51.94 -35.97 15.52
N GLU A 30 52.73 -35.38 14.61
CA GLU A 30 53.03 -35.94 13.30
C GLU A 30 53.84 -37.24 13.40
N ASP A 31 54.84 -37.29 14.27
CA ASP A 31 55.59 -38.51 14.57
C ASP A 31 54.68 -39.62 15.12
N HIS A 32 53.78 -39.27 16.06
CA HIS A 32 52.83 -40.25 16.59
C HIS A 32 51.80 -40.72 15.55
N LEU A 33 51.32 -39.82 14.68
CA LEU A 33 50.36 -40.15 13.62
C LEU A 33 50.99 -41.03 12.52
N GLY A 34 52.30 -40.92 12.29
CA GLY A 34 53.03 -41.81 11.39
C GLY A 34 53.21 -43.23 11.93
N ASN A 35 53.23 -43.37 13.26
CA ASN A 35 53.48 -44.65 13.95
C ASN A 35 52.22 -45.33 14.51
N CYS A 36 51.07 -44.65 14.55
CA CYS A 36 49.84 -45.16 15.17
C CYS A 36 48.61 -45.04 14.25
N ASP A 37 48.20 -46.17 13.67
CA ASP A 37 47.04 -46.27 12.77
C ASP A 37 45.71 -45.84 13.41
N GLU A 38 45.51 -46.14 14.70
CA GLU A 38 44.28 -45.77 15.41
C GLU A 38 44.12 -44.26 15.55
N CYS A 39 45.21 -43.56 15.92
CA CYS A 39 45.23 -42.12 16.02
C CYS A 39 45.13 -41.45 14.64
N TYR A 40 45.73 -42.05 13.61
CA TYR A 40 45.62 -41.59 12.24
C TYR A 40 44.17 -41.66 11.71
N LYS A 41 43.47 -42.78 11.94
CA LYS A 41 42.05 -42.92 11.57
C LYS A 41 41.17 -41.88 12.28
N LYS A 42 41.41 -41.63 13.57
CA LYS A 42 40.69 -40.59 14.33
C LYS A 42 40.95 -39.19 13.78
N TYR A 43 42.19 -38.88 13.42
CA TYR A 43 42.55 -37.62 12.76
C TYR A 43 41.81 -37.43 11.44
N LEU A 44 41.82 -38.43 10.55
CA LEU A 44 41.12 -38.37 9.28
C LEU A 44 39.62 -38.15 9.46
N TYR A 45 39.02 -38.86 10.42
CA TYR A 45 37.60 -38.70 10.75
C TYR A 45 37.29 -37.27 11.22
N LEU A 46 38.02 -36.75 12.22
CA LEU A 46 37.82 -35.38 12.72
C LEU A 46 38.04 -34.33 11.61
N LYS A 47 39.07 -34.51 10.76
CA LYS A 47 39.37 -33.60 9.66
C LYS A 47 38.22 -33.56 8.64
N SER A 48 37.65 -34.72 8.31
CA SER A 48 36.51 -34.82 7.41
C SER A 48 35.24 -34.16 7.97
N LEU A 49 34.95 -34.36 9.25
CA LEU A 49 33.82 -33.71 9.94
C LEU A 49 33.94 -32.18 9.92
N ILE A 50 35.10 -31.64 10.30
CA ILE A 50 35.33 -30.20 10.33
C ILE A 50 35.21 -29.60 8.91
N LYS A 51 35.72 -30.31 7.90
CA LYS A 51 35.58 -29.90 6.50
C LYS A 51 34.11 -29.85 6.07
N ASN A 52 33.36 -30.92 6.32
CA ASN A 52 31.94 -31.00 5.97
C ASN A 52 31.10 -29.91 6.67
N LEU A 53 31.39 -29.61 7.94
CA LEU A 53 30.74 -28.52 8.66
C LEU A 53 31.08 -27.15 8.06
N LYS A 54 32.35 -26.90 7.71
CA LYS A 54 32.77 -25.65 7.04
C LYS A 54 32.09 -25.48 5.69
N ASP A 55 31.97 -26.56 4.91
CA ASP A 55 31.32 -26.54 3.60
C ASP A 55 29.81 -26.34 3.73
N SER A 56 29.15 -27.00 4.68
CA SER A 56 27.73 -26.78 4.99
C SER A 56 27.47 -25.34 5.44
N TYR A 57 28.35 -24.77 6.28
CA TYR A 57 28.24 -23.38 6.72
C TYR A 57 28.37 -22.41 5.55
N LYS A 58 29.36 -22.61 4.66
CA LYS A 58 29.51 -21.81 3.43
C LYS A 58 28.26 -21.88 2.55
N GLN A 59 27.69 -23.07 2.35
CA GLN A 59 26.46 -23.23 1.57
C GLN A 59 25.29 -22.46 2.19
N VAL A 60 25.09 -22.55 3.51
CA VAL A 60 24.06 -21.77 4.22
C VAL A 60 24.30 -20.27 4.07
N LEU A 61 25.55 -19.83 4.15
CA LEU A 61 25.93 -18.41 4.05
C LEU A 61 25.73 -17.87 2.62
N GLU A 62 26.02 -18.68 1.60
CA GLU A 62 25.70 -18.38 0.20
C GLU A 62 24.19 -18.35 -0.05
N LEU A 63 23.42 -19.27 0.52
CA LEU A 63 21.96 -19.26 0.43
C LEU A 63 21.37 -18.02 1.11
N ALA A 64 21.90 -17.61 2.26
CA ALA A 64 21.52 -16.37 2.94
C ALA A 64 21.85 -15.14 2.09
N LYS A 65 23.05 -15.07 1.51
CA LYS A 65 23.45 -14.00 0.59
C LYS A 65 22.59 -13.95 -0.68
N LYS A 66 22.28 -15.11 -1.28
CA LYS A 66 21.38 -15.21 -2.45
C LYS A 66 19.95 -14.79 -2.11
N LYS A 67 19.48 -15.07 -0.89
CA LYS A 67 18.18 -14.56 -0.40
C LYS A 67 18.20 -13.05 -0.18
N GLN A 68 19.29 -12.48 0.31
CA GLN A 68 19.42 -11.02 0.47
C GLN A 68 19.60 -10.29 -0.88
N GLN A 69 20.29 -10.89 -1.85
CA GLN A 69 20.37 -10.35 -3.23
C GLN A 69 19.07 -10.51 -4.02
N LYS A 70 18.21 -11.47 -3.66
CA LYS A 70 16.85 -11.53 -4.18
C LYS A 70 15.98 -10.52 -3.44
N VAL A 71 15.99 -9.32 -4.01
CA VAL A 71 14.93 -8.30 -3.90
C VAL A 71 14.94 -7.47 -2.60
N SER A 72 16.00 -6.70 -2.38
CA SER A 72 15.81 -5.45 -1.64
C SER A 72 15.10 -4.47 -2.58
N PHE A 73 13.78 -4.42 -2.53
CA PHE A 73 13.11 -3.20 -2.98
C PHE A 73 13.61 -2.08 -2.07
N SER A 74 14.12 -0.99 -2.64
CA SER A 74 14.25 0.21 -1.82
C SER A 74 12.83 0.62 -1.44
N ILE A 75 12.58 0.92 -0.16
CA ILE A 75 11.28 1.45 0.32
C ILE A 75 10.81 2.59 -0.60
N ARG A 76 11.78 3.42 -1.03
CA ARG A 76 11.58 4.53 -1.95
C ARG A 76 11.09 4.14 -3.35
N GLU A 77 11.51 2.99 -3.88
CA GLU A 77 11.03 2.50 -5.19
C GLU A 77 9.59 2.01 -5.10
N HIS A 78 9.22 1.40 -3.97
CA HIS A 78 7.84 0.97 -3.75
C HIS A 78 6.90 2.17 -3.55
N GLU A 79 7.31 3.17 -2.76
CA GLU A 79 6.56 4.41 -2.58
C GLU A 79 6.31 5.11 -3.92
N LYS A 80 7.37 5.31 -4.71
CA LYS A 80 7.24 5.87 -6.07
C LYS A 80 6.29 5.07 -6.97
N PHE A 81 6.33 3.74 -6.88
CA PHE A 81 5.38 2.90 -7.62
C PHE A 81 3.94 3.17 -7.16
N MET A 82 3.68 3.27 -5.86
CA MET A 82 2.35 3.54 -5.33
C MET A 82 1.85 4.93 -5.73
N ASP A 83 2.70 5.95 -5.67
CA ASP A 83 2.36 7.32 -6.08
C ASP A 83 2.00 7.37 -7.57
N ASN A 84 2.73 6.62 -8.40
CA ASN A 84 2.52 6.60 -9.84
C ASN A 84 1.41 5.63 -10.29
N LEU A 85 0.78 4.89 -9.36
CA LEU A 85 -0.21 3.86 -9.69
C LEU A 85 -1.47 4.43 -10.34
N SER A 86 -2.06 5.47 -9.75
CA SER A 86 -3.25 6.12 -10.29
C SER A 86 -2.97 6.85 -11.61
N PRO A 87 -1.96 7.74 -11.68
CA PRO A 87 -1.71 8.47 -12.93
C PRO A 87 -1.22 7.55 -14.07
N TYR A 88 -0.67 6.36 -13.77
CA TYR A 88 -0.38 5.37 -14.80
C TYR A 88 -1.65 4.81 -15.43
N VAL A 89 -2.66 4.50 -14.60
CA VAL A 89 -3.93 3.96 -15.06
C VAL A 89 -4.71 4.97 -15.90
N ASP A 90 -4.59 6.26 -15.55
CA ASP A 90 -5.26 7.36 -16.23
C ASP A 90 -4.44 7.89 -17.44
N ASN A 91 -3.28 7.28 -17.74
CA ASN A 91 -2.34 7.67 -18.79
C ASN A 91 -1.80 9.12 -18.66
N GLU A 92 -1.63 9.59 -17.43
CA GLU A 92 -1.09 10.91 -17.11
C GLU A 92 0.42 10.88 -16.84
N LEU A 93 1.01 9.68 -16.73
CA LEU A 93 2.44 9.49 -16.46
C LEU A 93 3.32 9.94 -17.64
N ASP A 94 4.44 10.57 -17.33
CA ASP A 94 5.45 10.89 -18.34
C ASP A 94 6.20 9.64 -18.84
N SER A 95 6.96 9.78 -19.94
CA SER A 95 7.66 8.64 -20.55
C SER A 95 8.72 7.99 -19.64
N GLN A 96 9.40 8.79 -18.82
CA GLN A 96 10.48 8.32 -17.93
C GLN A 96 9.88 7.62 -16.71
N GLU A 97 8.87 8.22 -16.09
CA GLU A 97 8.12 7.63 -14.99
C GLU A 97 7.41 6.34 -15.41
N CYS A 98 6.86 6.31 -16.63
CA CYS A 98 6.21 5.12 -17.18
C CYS A 98 7.20 3.96 -17.36
N PHE A 99 8.41 4.26 -17.82
CA PHE A 99 9.47 3.27 -17.92
C PHE A 99 9.86 2.72 -16.53
N GLU A 100 10.07 3.59 -15.54
CA GLU A 100 10.41 3.18 -14.17
C GLU A 100 9.30 2.35 -13.53
N PHE A 101 8.04 2.76 -13.70
CA PHE A 101 6.87 2.05 -13.22
C PHE A 101 6.77 0.65 -13.82
N ARG A 102 6.92 0.51 -15.15
CA ARG A 102 6.93 -0.79 -15.84
C ARG A 102 8.10 -1.67 -15.41
N LYS A 103 9.29 -1.09 -15.23
CA LYS A 103 10.48 -1.79 -14.72
C LYS A 103 10.22 -2.36 -13.32
N TYR A 104 9.51 -1.64 -12.46
CA TYR A 104 9.13 -2.13 -11.13
C TYR A 104 8.08 -3.24 -11.21
N LEU A 105 7.05 -3.09 -12.06
CA LEU A 105 6.02 -4.12 -12.29
C LEU A 105 6.61 -5.45 -12.76
N MET A 106 7.61 -5.43 -13.65
CA MET A 106 8.25 -6.66 -14.13
C MET A 106 8.96 -7.43 -13.01
N LYS A 107 9.42 -6.73 -11.97
CA LYS A 107 10.18 -7.30 -10.85
C LYS A 107 9.29 -7.74 -9.69
N SER A 108 8.12 -7.14 -9.51
CA SER A 108 7.27 -7.33 -8.33
C SER A 108 5.90 -7.92 -8.65
N LYS A 109 5.65 -9.16 -8.18
CA LYS A 109 4.32 -9.80 -8.27
C LYS A 109 3.26 -9.07 -7.44
N MET A 110 3.66 -8.45 -6.32
CA MET A 110 2.75 -7.66 -5.49
C MET A 110 2.29 -6.41 -6.23
N ALA A 111 3.21 -5.72 -6.92
CA ALA A 111 2.89 -4.56 -7.74
C ALA A 111 1.92 -4.90 -8.88
N GLN A 112 2.11 -6.05 -9.55
CA GLN A 112 1.19 -6.54 -10.58
C GLN A 112 -0.22 -6.79 -10.02
N LYS A 113 -0.30 -7.33 -8.80
CA LYS A 113 -1.59 -7.53 -8.12
C LYS A 113 -2.27 -6.20 -7.81
N GLU A 114 -1.53 -5.20 -7.34
CA GLU A 114 -2.13 -3.88 -7.06
C GLU A 114 -2.58 -3.15 -8.30
N LEU A 115 -1.82 -3.18 -9.39
CA LEU A 115 -2.30 -2.64 -10.66
C LEU A 115 -3.61 -3.32 -11.11
N LYS A 116 -3.69 -4.64 -11.00
CA LYS A 116 -4.92 -5.38 -11.33
C LYS A 116 -6.09 -4.96 -10.43
N ASN A 117 -5.86 -4.82 -9.13
CA ASN A 117 -6.89 -4.39 -8.18
C ASN A 117 -7.40 -2.98 -8.49
N THR A 118 -6.51 -2.05 -8.87
CA THR A 118 -6.90 -0.69 -9.28
C THR A 118 -7.82 -0.70 -10.50
N TYR A 119 -7.52 -1.50 -11.53
CA TYR A 119 -8.41 -1.64 -12.69
C TYR A 119 -9.76 -2.26 -12.33
N ILE A 120 -9.79 -3.28 -11.46
CA ILE A 120 -11.03 -3.87 -10.97
C ILE A 120 -11.86 -2.82 -10.24
N MET A 121 -11.24 -2.02 -9.36
CA MET A 121 -11.91 -0.96 -8.63
C MET A 121 -12.52 0.08 -9.58
N GLN A 122 -11.77 0.57 -10.57
CA GLN A 122 -12.30 1.52 -11.56
C GLN A 122 -13.48 0.96 -12.36
N LYS A 123 -13.41 -0.31 -12.74
CA LYS A 123 -14.52 -0.99 -13.42
C LYS A 123 -15.76 -1.06 -12.53
N GLU A 124 -15.60 -1.45 -11.27
CA GLU A 124 -16.73 -1.54 -10.33
C GLU A 124 -17.34 -0.18 -10.03
N MET A 125 -16.52 0.88 -9.89
CA MET A 125 -17.01 2.26 -9.77
C MET A 125 -17.83 2.68 -10.98
N ARG A 126 -17.35 2.42 -12.20
CA ARG A 126 -18.06 2.71 -13.44
C ARG A 126 -19.39 1.95 -13.51
N ASN A 127 -19.37 0.66 -13.19
CA ASN A 127 -20.58 -0.18 -13.15
C ASN A 127 -21.59 0.34 -12.11
N ALA A 128 -21.14 0.79 -10.94
CA ALA A 128 -22.00 1.37 -9.92
C ALA A 128 -22.61 2.71 -10.39
N PHE A 129 -21.80 3.55 -11.04
CA PHE A 129 -22.26 4.80 -11.65
C PHE A 129 -23.32 4.54 -12.73
N ASP A 130 -23.06 3.64 -13.67
CA ASP A 130 -23.98 3.32 -14.77
C ASP A 130 -25.30 2.72 -14.25
N ARG A 131 -25.23 1.85 -13.23
CA ARG A 131 -26.43 1.33 -12.54
C ARG A 131 -27.26 2.45 -11.92
N THR A 132 -26.61 3.42 -11.30
CA THR A 132 -27.29 4.58 -10.68
C THR A 132 -27.89 5.49 -11.74
N LYS A 133 -27.14 5.80 -12.81
CA LYS A 133 -27.60 6.59 -13.96
C LYS A 133 -28.85 5.98 -14.59
N LYS A 134 -28.86 4.66 -14.82
CA LYS A 134 -30.02 3.94 -15.36
C LYS A 134 -31.24 4.01 -14.43
N LYS A 135 -31.05 3.93 -13.11
CA LYS A 135 -32.15 4.05 -12.14
C LYS A 135 -32.73 5.45 -12.05
N MET A 136 -31.94 6.50 -12.32
CA MET A 136 -32.39 7.87 -12.18
C MET A 136 -33.43 8.29 -13.23
N ASN A 137 -33.55 7.60 -14.37
CA ASN A 137 -34.53 7.90 -15.44
C ASN A 137 -34.69 9.41 -15.75
N PHE A 138 -33.64 10.19 -15.54
CA PHE A 138 -33.66 11.65 -15.65
C PHE A 138 -32.76 12.07 -16.82
N ASP A 139 -33.38 12.63 -17.85
CA ASP A 139 -32.69 13.14 -19.02
C ASP A 139 -32.27 14.59 -18.77
N SER A 140 -31.11 14.75 -18.13
CA SER A 140 -30.48 16.06 -17.93
C SER A 140 -30.25 16.79 -19.26
N SER A 141 -30.03 16.08 -20.37
CA SER A 141 -29.81 16.68 -21.68
C SER A 141 -31.08 17.34 -22.20
N LYS A 142 -32.25 16.71 -22.02
CA LYS A 142 -33.54 17.32 -22.36
C LYS A 142 -33.83 18.56 -21.52
N TYR A 143 -33.48 18.54 -20.23
CA TYR A 143 -33.59 19.73 -19.36
C TYR A 143 -32.70 20.87 -19.85
N VAL A 144 -31.41 20.61 -20.11
CA VAL A 144 -30.45 21.63 -20.59
C VAL A 144 -30.86 22.17 -21.97
N ILE A 145 -31.23 21.31 -22.92
CA ILE A 145 -31.70 21.73 -24.25
C ILE A 145 -32.95 22.59 -24.14
N ASN A 146 -33.89 22.25 -23.25
CA ASN A 146 -35.09 23.05 -23.04
C ASN A 146 -34.76 24.41 -22.38
N SER A 147 -33.79 24.46 -21.47
CA SER A 147 -33.29 25.71 -20.89
C SER A 147 -32.61 26.62 -21.92
N ILE A 148 -31.90 26.04 -22.89
CA ILE A 148 -31.28 26.79 -23.99
C ILE A 148 -32.34 27.30 -24.98
N LYS A 149 -33.31 26.45 -25.36
CA LYS A 149 -34.40 26.82 -26.27
C LYS A 149 -35.34 27.88 -25.69
N ASN A 150 -35.59 27.86 -24.37
CA ASN A 150 -36.50 28.78 -23.69
C ASN A 150 -35.85 30.07 -23.19
N LYS A 151 -34.59 30.37 -23.54
CA LYS A 151 -34.03 31.71 -23.40
C LYS A 151 -34.75 32.66 -24.37
N LYS A 152 -35.92 33.16 -23.99
CA LYS A 152 -36.43 34.42 -24.55
C LYS A 152 -35.39 35.48 -24.24
N VAL A 153 -34.78 36.05 -25.28
CA VAL A 153 -33.93 37.24 -25.15
C VAL A 153 -34.82 38.34 -24.59
N ILE A 154 -34.72 38.61 -23.29
CA ILE A 154 -35.37 39.76 -22.67
C ILE A 154 -34.57 40.97 -23.17
N LYS A 155 -35.03 41.62 -24.23
CA LYS A 155 -34.57 42.97 -24.57
C LYS A 155 -35.15 43.91 -23.50
N LEU A 156 -34.36 44.23 -22.48
CA LEU A 156 -34.72 45.33 -21.57
C LEU A 156 -34.57 46.65 -22.34
N PRO A 157 -35.55 47.57 -22.25
CA PRO A 157 -35.40 48.91 -22.80
C PRO A 157 -34.23 49.63 -22.11
N GLU A 158 -33.38 50.30 -22.90
CA GLU A 158 -32.16 50.99 -22.42
C GLU A 158 -32.43 51.99 -21.28
N SER A 159 -33.64 52.53 -21.20
CA SER A 159 -34.07 53.47 -20.15
C SER A 159 -34.04 52.87 -18.73
N LYS A 160 -34.32 51.57 -18.57
CA LYS A 160 -34.29 50.91 -17.24
C LYS A 160 -32.88 50.52 -16.78
N ILE A 161 -31.95 50.35 -17.72
CA ILE A 161 -30.55 50.02 -17.41
C ILE A 161 -29.84 51.26 -16.86
N LEU A 162 -30.09 52.44 -17.43
CA LEU A 162 -29.54 53.70 -16.94
C LEU A 162 -30.02 54.04 -15.52
N GLU A 163 -31.30 53.80 -15.22
CA GLU A 163 -31.90 54.04 -13.90
C GLU A 163 -31.34 53.09 -12.82
N MET A 164 -31.04 51.83 -13.20
CA MET A 164 -30.40 50.87 -12.28
C MET A 164 -28.92 51.21 -12.01
N ILE A 165 -28.21 51.75 -13.00
CA ILE A 165 -26.79 52.14 -12.86
C ILE A 165 -26.66 53.44 -12.04
N SER A 166 -27.55 54.41 -12.22
CA SER A 166 -27.51 55.68 -11.48
C SER A 166 -27.81 55.51 -9.98
N ASN A 167 -28.55 54.47 -9.60
CA ASN A 167 -28.89 54.15 -8.22
C ASN A 167 -27.88 53.20 -7.53
N PHE A 168 -26.81 52.80 -8.22
CA PHE A 168 -25.82 51.86 -7.72
C PHE A 168 -24.67 52.58 -6.98
N HIS A 169 -24.88 52.87 -5.69
CA HIS A 169 -23.87 53.56 -4.87
C HIS A 169 -22.67 52.64 -4.55
N PRO A 170 -21.40 53.07 -4.68
CA PRO A 170 -20.20 52.22 -4.59
C PRO A 170 -19.97 51.51 -3.24
N LYS A 171 -20.73 51.87 -2.19
CA LYS A 171 -20.71 51.20 -0.88
C LYS A 171 -21.48 49.87 -0.89
N THR A 172 -22.52 49.73 -1.72
CA THR A 172 -23.30 48.49 -1.85
C THR A 172 -22.59 47.44 -2.71
N ALA A 173 -21.70 47.86 -3.62
CA ALA A 173 -20.89 46.95 -4.43
C ALA A 173 -19.93 46.09 -3.60
N LYS A 174 -19.24 46.69 -2.61
CA LYS A 174 -18.37 45.93 -1.70
C LYS A 174 -19.17 44.96 -0.83
N ILE A 175 -20.35 45.37 -0.35
CA ILE A 175 -21.23 44.52 0.45
C ILE A 175 -21.79 43.37 -0.39
N ALA A 176 -22.20 43.60 -1.64
CA ALA A 176 -22.73 42.57 -2.54
C ALA A 176 -21.67 41.54 -2.97
N ILE A 177 -20.42 41.97 -3.17
CA ILE A 177 -19.31 41.07 -3.47
C ILE A 177 -18.94 40.24 -2.22
N LEU A 178 -18.90 40.86 -1.04
CA LEU A 178 -18.66 40.16 0.23
C LEU A 178 -19.78 39.18 0.57
N THR A 179 -21.06 39.54 0.38
CA THR A 179 -22.18 38.62 0.61
C THR A 179 -22.22 37.52 -0.44
N GLY A 180 -21.85 37.81 -1.70
CA GLY A 180 -21.68 36.79 -2.74
C GLY A 180 -20.60 35.75 -2.38
N LEU A 181 -19.43 36.20 -1.92
CA LEU A 181 -18.34 35.33 -1.47
C LEU A 181 -18.70 34.55 -0.20
N VAL A 182 -19.39 35.17 0.75
CA VAL A 182 -19.87 34.52 1.98
C VAL A 182 -20.98 33.51 1.67
N VAL A 183 -21.85 33.76 0.69
CA VAL A 183 -22.90 32.82 0.28
C VAL A 183 -22.32 31.65 -0.52
N PHE A 184 -21.33 31.87 -1.40
CA PHE A 184 -20.63 30.77 -2.08
C PHE A 184 -19.85 29.90 -1.10
N SER A 185 -19.10 30.52 -0.18
CA SER A 185 -18.39 29.77 0.87
C SER A 185 -19.34 29.16 1.91
N ALA A 186 -20.50 29.73 2.20
CA ALA A 186 -21.53 29.12 3.06
C ALA A 186 -22.31 28.00 2.36
N ILE A 187 -22.44 28.03 1.03
CA ILE A 187 -23.02 26.94 0.24
C ILE A 187 -22.02 25.78 0.17
N GLU A 188 -20.72 26.04 0.04
CA GLU A 188 -19.67 25.02 0.14
C GLU A 188 -19.49 24.52 1.59
N ALA A 189 -19.54 25.40 2.60
CA ALA A 189 -19.42 25.02 4.01
C ALA A 189 -20.66 24.32 4.57
N LYS A 190 -21.88 24.64 4.13
CA LYS A 190 -23.09 23.85 4.47
C LYS A 190 -23.08 22.46 3.84
N ASN A 191 -22.33 22.26 2.76
CA ASN A 191 -22.09 20.93 2.19
C ASN A 191 -20.90 20.19 2.84
N LEU A 192 -20.08 20.87 3.65
CA LEU A 192 -18.89 20.29 4.30
C LEU A 192 -18.97 20.14 5.83
N ASN A 193 -19.89 20.83 6.54
CA ASN A 193 -19.94 20.81 8.01
C ASN A 193 -21.32 20.41 8.59
N LEU A 194 -21.63 19.11 8.48
CA LEU A 194 -22.32 18.25 9.47
C LEU A 194 -22.31 16.83 8.86
N PRO A 195 -22.00 15.77 9.63
CA PRO A 195 -21.33 14.58 9.11
C PRO A 195 -22.22 13.84 8.12
N VAL A 196 -21.88 13.97 6.83
CA VAL A 196 -22.49 13.29 5.68
C VAL A 196 -22.62 11.78 5.92
N LYS A 197 -21.71 11.19 6.72
CA LYS A 197 -21.72 9.78 7.13
C LYS A 197 -23.01 9.33 7.84
N ILE A 198 -23.66 10.14 8.67
CA ILE A 198 -24.82 9.65 9.46
C ILE A 198 -26.12 9.68 8.65
N LYS A 199 -26.34 10.71 7.83
CA LYS A 199 -27.53 10.82 6.97
C LYS A 199 -27.51 9.84 5.80
N GLU A 200 -26.34 9.59 5.21
CA GLU A 200 -26.19 8.52 4.21
C GLU A 200 -26.34 7.14 4.86
N GLN A 201 -25.75 6.89 6.04
CA GLN A 201 -25.95 5.62 6.74
C GLN A 201 -27.40 5.38 7.17
N GLN A 202 -28.17 6.42 7.54
CA GLN A 202 -29.61 6.29 7.78
C GLN A 202 -30.41 5.93 6.52
N ARG A 203 -30.05 6.48 5.35
CA ARG A 203 -30.68 6.10 4.08
C ARG A 203 -30.32 4.66 3.69
N ILE A 204 -29.07 4.26 3.93
CA ILE A 204 -28.60 2.88 3.71
C ILE A 204 -29.32 1.91 4.65
N LEU A 205 -29.49 2.24 5.94
CA LEU A 205 -30.22 1.41 6.91
C LEU A 205 -31.69 1.21 6.50
N LYS A 206 -32.37 2.29 6.08
CA LYS A 206 -33.77 2.24 5.59
C LYS A 206 -33.92 1.40 4.32
N HIS A 207 -32.91 1.37 3.46
CA HIS A 207 -32.89 0.48 2.30
C HIS A 207 -32.52 -0.97 2.66
N PHE A 208 -31.70 -1.18 3.71
CA PHE A 208 -31.30 -2.50 4.19
C PHE A 208 -32.43 -3.24 4.90
N ASP A 209 -33.22 -2.54 5.72
CA ASP A 209 -34.38 -3.12 6.41
C ASP A 209 -35.47 -3.62 5.42
N ASN A 210 -35.55 -3.00 4.24
CA ASN A 210 -36.49 -3.35 3.16
C ASN A 210 -35.94 -4.38 2.15
N SER A 211 -34.76 -4.95 2.40
CA SER A 211 -34.11 -5.93 1.49
C SER A 211 -34.24 -7.37 1.99
N SER A 212 -34.32 -8.33 1.06
CA SER A 212 -34.44 -9.78 1.30
C SER A 212 -33.12 -10.44 1.75
N ILE A 213 -32.31 -9.73 2.53
CA ILE A 213 -31.04 -10.21 3.09
C ILE A 213 -31.29 -10.96 4.40
N GLU A 214 -30.53 -12.03 4.66
CA GLU A 214 -30.61 -12.86 5.88
C GLU A 214 -30.38 -12.05 7.18
N GLU A 215 -31.21 -12.31 8.19
CA GLU A 215 -31.25 -11.67 9.53
C GLU A 215 -29.89 -11.42 10.22
N PRO A 216 -28.90 -12.35 10.18
CA PRO A 216 -27.63 -12.19 10.89
C PRO A 216 -26.82 -11.00 10.35
N VAL A 217 -26.90 -10.75 9.05
CA VAL A 217 -26.19 -9.67 8.37
C VAL A 217 -26.85 -8.32 8.73
N LYS A 218 -28.19 -8.27 8.78
CA LYS A 218 -28.94 -7.06 9.18
C LYS A 218 -28.57 -6.59 10.59
N ASN A 219 -28.42 -7.52 11.54
CA ASN A 219 -28.05 -7.20 12.91
C ASN A 219 -26.62 -6.64 13.04
N LEU A 220 -25.69 -7.14 12.22
CA LEU A 220 -24.30 -6.66 12.21
C LEU A 220 -24.18 -5.21 11.73
N TYR A 221 -24.93 -4.84 10.68
CA TYR A 221 -25.00 -3.47 10.19
C TYR A 221 -25.71 -2.53 11.16
N ARG A 222 -26.79 -2.99 11.79
CA ARG A 222 -27.55 -2.21 12.78
C ARG A 222 -26.69 -1.88 14.01
N ASN A 223 -25.96 -2.86 14.54
CA ASN A 223 -25.05 -2.66 15.68
C ASN A 223 -23.91 -1.69 15.35
N LYS A 224 -23.35 -1.77 14.15
CA LYS A 224 -22.29 -0.87 13.69
C LYS A 224 -22.79 0.58 13.54
N TYR A 225 -24.01 0.77 13.05
CA TYR A 225 -24.65 2.10 12.95
C TYR A 225 -24.86 2.74 14.32
N TYR A 226 -25.42 2.01 15.29
CA TYR A 226 -25.68 2.57 16.63
C TYR A 226 -24.39 2.83 17.44
N SER A 227 -23.35 2.02 17.24
CA SER A 227 -22.02 2.27 17.82
C SER A 227 -21.40 3.56 17.28
N LEU A 228 -21.46 3.78 15.96
CA LEU A 228 -20.97 5.01 15.32
C LEU A 228 -21.76 6.23 15.77
N LYS A 229 -23.09 6.12 15.82
CA LYS A 229 -23.97 7.22 16.28
C LYS A 229 -23.63 7.65 17.71
N LYS A 230 -23.46 6.69 18.63
CA LYS A 230 -23.13 6.95 20.04
C LYS A 230 -21.74 7.59 20.21
N PHE A 231 -20.78 7.23 19.36
CA PHE A 231 -19.43 7.81 19.38
C PHE A 231 -19.43 9.31 19.01
N PHE A 232 -20.22 9.70 18.01
CA PHE A 232 -20.33 11.12 17.60
C PHE A 232 -21.25 11.95 18.48
N GLU A 233 -22.19 11.34 19.21
CA GLU A 233 -23.02 12.05 20.20
C GLU A 233 -22.25 12.35 21.51
N THR A 234 -21.14 11.67 21.77
CA THR A 234 -20.35 11.79 23.01
C THR A 234 -19.06 12.62 22.86
N ASN A 235 -18.65 12.94 21.63
CA ASN A 235 -17.48 13.77 21.33
C ASN A 235 -17.84 14.79 20.23
N PRO A 236 -18.34 15.99 20.59
CA PRO A 236 -18.68 17.05 19.62
C PRO A 236 -17.46 17.68 18.94
#